data_AF-A0A239BH30-F1
#
_entry.id   AF-A0A239BH30-F1
#
_cell.length_a   1.000
_cell.length_b   1.000
_cell.length_c   1.000
_cell.angle_alpha   90.00
_cell.angle_beta   90.00
_cell.angle_gamma   90.00
#
_symmetry.space_group_name_H-M   'P 1'
#
loop_
_entity.id
_entity.type
_entity.pdbx_description
1 polymer ?
#
loop_
_entity_poly.entity_id
_entity_poly.type
_entity_poly.pdbx_seq_one_letter_code
_entity_poly.pdbx_strand_id
1 'polypeptide(L)'
;MNWFTATAPIRLKLLIAFGIMAAITAIEPMSLVLGGPVAGITCGVIATLLAIVLGAWFRSAIATPYVTTVVRMEALAAGDLQSPIAHTEFRDCVGRMTKAMFTFRDNARKQIDLNVEAERNSAIVRGMTDNLKRLAQGDLTAEITEDYPASYAELRANFNAALESLRDLIGSVRTSAQTIDTGSIEIARASEDLARRTEANAASLEETTAAVTQMDERLKRTADAAATTVERANGTIGVVQVGREIADDAVRTMGRVSEGAKGIDTVIEGLDKIAFQTRVLAMNAAVEAGRAGEAGRGFAVVADLVSALAMRSEEEAKRAREQLTATQEDIGAAVHAVTRVDSALADIVTDVGQVHALLAGMADDNRAQSSAISEISQAIGAMDRATQQNAAMVEESSAAARNLASEVASLSAEASRFTVEEAAGRRSMTARQALRVV
;
A
#
# COMPACT_ATOMS: atom_id res chain seq x y z
N MET A 1 -72.92 64.52 -56.52
CA MET A 1 -72.18 65.08 -55.36
C MET A 1 -70.90 64.30 -55.03
N ASN A 2 -70.93 62.96 -54.97
CA ASN A 2 -69.77 62.13 -54.56
C ASN A 2 -68.51 62.31 -55.41
N TRP A 3 -68.65 62.59 -56.71
CA TRP A 3 -67.50 62.89 -57.57
C TRP A 3 -66.75 64.16 -57.10
N PHE A 4 -67.49 65.18 -56.64
CA PHE A 4 -66.91 66.43 -56.17
C PHE A 4 -66.19 66.27 -54.82
N THR A 5 -66.77 65.51 -53.88
CA THR A 5 -66.16 65.31 -52.56
C THR A 5 -64.99 64.34 -52.61
N ALA A 6 -65.08 63.25 -53.36
CA ALA A 6 -64.10 62.15 -53.27
C ALA A 6 -63.10 62.06 -54.43
N THR A 7 -63.36 62.67 -55.60
CA THR A 7 -62.55 62.43 -56.81
C THR A 7 -61.97 63.68 -57.46
N ALA A 8 -62.69 64.81 -57.43
CA ALA A 8 -62.26 66.03 -58.10
C ALA A 8 -60.94 66.60 -57.50
N PRO A 9 -59.99 67.06 -58.32
CA PRO A 9 -58.79 67.73 -57.82
C PRO A 9 -59.14 69.00 -57.04
N ILE A 10 -58.37 69.34 -56.00
CA ILE A 10 -58.62 70.52 -55.17
C ILE A 10 -58.72 71.83 -55.99
N ARG A 11 -57.87 71.99 -57.01
CA ARG A 11 -57.92 73.15 -57.93
C ARG A 11 -59.26 73.22 -58.67
N LEU A 12 -59.80 72.08 -59.08
CA LEU A 12 -61.10 71.99 -59.75
C LEU A 12 -62.25 72.20 -58.77
N LYS A 13 -62.17 71.68 -57.55
CA LYS A 13 -63.17 71.94 -56.49
C LYS A 13 -63.27 73.42 -56.17
N LEU A 14 -62.13 74.10 -56.00
CA LEU A 14 -62.09 75.53 -55.77
C LEU A 14 -62.61 76.32 -56.97
N LEU A 15 -62.22 75.95 -58.20
CA LEU A 15 -62.73 76.62 -59.40
C LEU A 15 -64.26 76.49 -59.53
N ILE A 16 -64.82 75.30 -59.29
CA ILE A 16 -66.28 75.08 -59.31
C ILE A 16 -66.95 75.82 -58.15
N ALA A 17 -66.39 75.80 -56.94
CA ALA A 17 -66.95 76.49 -55.78
C ALA A 17 -66.97 78.01 -55.96
N PHE A 18 -65.83 78.60 -56.35
CA PHE A 18 -65.72 80.03 -56.65
C PHE A 18 -66.57 80.42 -57.87
N GLY A 19 -66.59 79.58 -58.91
CA GLY A 19 -67.41 79.82 -60.10
C GLY A 19 -68.91 79.83 -59.81
N ILE A 20 -69.40 78.87 -59.01
CA ILE A 20 -70.81 78.81 -58.59
C ILE A 20 -71.16 79.99 -57.67
N MET A 21 -70.28 80.34 -56.72
CA MET A 21 -70.51 81.50 -55.85
C MET A 21 -70.53 82.82 -56.63
N ALA A 22 -69.59 83.00 -57.56
CA ALA A 22 -69.55 84.18 -58.43
C ALA A 22 -70.80 84.28 -59.32
N ALA A 23 -71.26 83.15 -59.86
CA ALA A 23 -72.50 83.08 -60.63
C ALA A 23 -73.72 83.48 -59.77
N ILE A 24 -73.81 83.02 -58.52
CA ILE A 24 -74.91 83.38 -57.62
C ILE A 24 -74.88 84.87 -57.27
N THR A 25 -73.71 85.45 -57.00
CA THR A 25 -73.59 86.90 -56.74
C THR A 25 -73.93 87.76 -57.97
N ALA A 26 -73.76 87.22 -59.18
CA ALA A 26 -74.13 87.94 -60.40
C ALA A 26 -75.65 87.95 -60.67
N ILE A 27 -76.44 87.07 -60.04
CA ILE A 27 -77.91 87.01 -60.22
C ILE A 27 -78.59 88.26 -59.65
N GLU A 28 -78.08 88.82 -58.56
CA GLU A 28 -78.66 89.99 -57.89
C GLU A 28 -78.68 91.25 -58.79
N PRO A 29 -77.55 91.77 -59.30
CA PRO A 29 -77.58 92.92 -60.20
C PRO A 29 -78.36 92.65 -61.48
N MET A 30 -78.36 91.41 -61.99
CA MET A 30 -79.13 91.02 -63.18
C MET A 30 -80.64 91.09 -62.94
N SER A 31 -81.10 90.64 -61.77
CA SER A 31 -82.52 90.67 -61.39
C SER A 31 -83.04 92.09 -61.15
N LEU A 32 -82.18 93.00 -60.69
CA LEU A 32 -82.49 94.41 -60.51
C LEU A 32 -82.72 95.14 -61.84
N VAL A 33 -81.95 94.78 -62.88
CA VAL A 33 -82.04 95.39 -64.22
C VAL A 33 -83.28 94.92 -64.99
N LEU A 34 -83.66 93.64 -64.88
CA LEU A 34 -84.73 93.04 -65.70
C LEU A 34 -86.12 93.09 -65.04
N GLY A 35 -86.23 93.02 -63.71
CA GLY A 35 -87.50 92.80 -63.00
C GLY A 35 -87.97 93.95 -62.10
N GLY A 36 -87.22 95.05 -62.01
CA GLY A 36 -87.52 96.17 -61.11
C GLY A 36 -87.17 95.89 -59.62
N PRO A 37 -87.37 96.87 -58.73
CA PRO A 37 -86.82 96.84 -57.36
C PRO A 37 -87.38 95.71 -56.47
N VAL A 38 -88.65 95.29 -56.67
CA VAL A 38 -89.27 94.22 -55.87
C VAL A 38 -88.75 92.83 -56.27
N ALA A 39 -88.49 92.61 -57.56
CA ALA A 39 -87.90 91.36 -58.06
C ALA A 39 -86.43 91.22 -57.65
N GLY A 40 -85.69 92.34 -57.59
CA GLY A 40 -84.31 92.37 -57.12
C GLY A 40 -84.15 91.95 -55.67
N ILE A 41 -85.00 92.46 -54.77
CA ILE A 41 -84.95 92.10 -53.34
C ILE A 41 -85.30 90.62 -53.13
N THR A 42 -86.33 90.11 -53.79
CA THR A 42 -86.74 88.70 -53.64
C THR A 42 -85.72 87.72 -54.21
N CYS A 43 -85.15 88.00 -55.39
CA CYS A 43 -84.04 87.20 -55.93
C CYS A 43 -82.77 87.30 -55.08
N GLY A 44 -82.45 88.49 -54.55
CA GLY A 44 -81.29 88.70 -53.67
C GLY A 44 -81.37 87.88 -52.39
N VAL A 45 -82.55 87.82 -51.74
CA VAL A 45 -82.74 86.98 -50.54
C VAL A 45 -82.58 85.49 -50.86
N ILE A 46 -83.16 85.01 -51.97
CA ILE A 46 -83.02 83.60 -52.38
C ILE A 46 -81.57 83.26 -52.75
N ALA A 47 -80.89 84.13 -53.50
CA ALA A 47 -79.49 83.97 -53.88
C ALA A 47 -78.57 83.96 -52.65
N THR A 48 -78.83 84.83 -51.67
CA THR A 48 -78.07 84.88 -50.41
C THR A 48 -78.27 83.61 -49.59
N LEU A 49 -79.51 83.14 -49.44
CA LEU A 49 -79.80 81.88 -48.74
C LEU A 49 -79.14 80.68 -49.45
N LEU A 50 -79.19 80.64 -50.78
CA LEU A 50 -78.54 79.61 -51.59
C LEU A 50 -77.01 79.65 -51.45
N ALA A 51 -76.41 80.85 -51.43
CA ALA A 51 -74.99 81.06 -51.21
C ALA A 51 -74.54 80.61 -49.82
N ILE A 52 -75.34 80.84 -48.77
CA ILE A 52 -75.06 80.35 -47.41
C ILE A 52 -75.08 78.82 -47.38
N VAL A 53 -76.12 78.21 -47.97
CA VAL A 53 -76.26 76.74 -48.01
C VAL A 53 -75.14 76.09 -48.82
N LEU A 54 -74.84 76.61 -50.02
CA LEU A 54 -73.76 76.09 -50.86
C LEU A 54 -72.38 76.39 -50.26
N GLY A 55 -72.20 77.53 -49.60
CA GLY A 55 -70.97 77.86 -48.87
C GLY A 55 -70.71 76.91 -47.71
N ALA A 56 -71.75 76.58 -46.93
CA ALA A 56 -71.66 75.56 -45.88
C ALA A 56 -71.37 74.16 -46.46
N TRP A 57 -71.96 73.84 -47.61
CA TRP A 57 -71.70 72.60 -48.32
C TRP A 57 -70.26 72.53 -48.86
N PHE A 58 -69.75 73.57 -49.52
CA PHE A 58 -68.36 73.62 -50.00
C PHE A 58 -67.36 73.59 -48.85
N ARG A 59 -67.64 74.29 -47.74
CA ARG A 59 -66.82 74.24 -46.53
C ARG A 59 -66.72 72.80 -46.00
N SER A 60 -67.85 72.11 -45.85
CA SER A 60 -67.84 70.73 -45.36
C SER A 60 -67.25 69.74 -46.37
N ALA A 61 -67.42 69.97 -47.68
CA ALA A 61 -66.90 69.14 -48.76
C ALA A 61 -65.39 69.31 -49.03
N ILE A 62 -64.82 70.48 -48.73
CA ILE A 62 -63.42 70.83 -49.04
C ILE A 62 -62.59 71.00 -47.77
N ALA A 63 -63.00 71.87 -46.84
CA ALA A 63 -62.18 72.25 -45.71
C ALA A 63 -62.12 71.15 -44.63
N THR A 64 -63.25 70.51 -44.31
CA THR A 64 -63.30 69.44 -43.32
C THR A 64 -62.39 68.25 -43.65
N PRO A 65 -62.41 67.63 -44.84
CA PRO A 65 -61.51 66.50 -45.16
C PRO A 65 -60.03 66.90 -45.18
N TYR A 66 -59.70 68.15 -45.49
CA TYR A 66 -58.33 68.65 -45.42
C TYR A 66 -57.84 68.83 -43.99
N VAL A 67 -58.60 69.56 -43.16
CA VAL A 67 -58.24 69.81 -41.76
C VAL A 67 -58.16 68.49 -40.98
N THR A 68 -59.12 67.58 -41.18
CA THR A 68 -59.09 66.26 -40.54
C THR A 68 -57.85 65.44 -40.94
N THR A 69 -57.41 65.52 -42.20
CA THR A 69 -56.19 64.84 -42.65
C THR A 69 -54.93 65.46 -42.03
N VAL A 70 -54.86 66.79 -41.91
CA VAL A 70 -53.73 67.49 -41.25
C VAL A 70 -53.66 67.14 -39.76
N VAL A 71 -54.77 67.26 -39.03
CA VAL A 71 -54.84 66.91 -37.61
C VAL A 71 -54.49 65.43 -37.40
N ARG A 72 -54.92 64.55 -38.31
CA ARG A 72 -54.54 63.13 -38.25
C ARG A 72 -53.05 62.92 -38.51
N MET A 73 -52.43 63.69 -39.40
CA MET A 73 -50.99 63.61 -39.65
C MET A 73 -50.17 64.11 -38.46
N GLU A 74 -50.61 65.17 -37.79
CA GLU A 74 -50.02 65.66 -36.54
C GLU A 74 -50.15 64.63 -35.42
N ALA A 75 -51.33 64.02 -35.25
CA ALA A 75 -51.54 62.95 -34.27
C ALA A 75 -50.66 61.71 -34.56
N LEU A 76 -50.49 61.36 -35.84
CA LEU A 76 -49.61 60.25 -36.25
C LEU A 76 -48.14 60.56 -35.95
N ALA A 77 -47.70 61.81 -36.17
CA ALA A 77 -46.36 62.27 -35.81
C ALA A 77 -46.14 62.33 -34.29
N ALA A 78 -47.20 62.59 -33.51
CA ALA A 78 -47.20 62.56 -32.05
C ALA A 78 -47.25 61.13 -31.46
N GLY A 79 -47.27 60.08 -32.29
CA GLY A 79 -47.23 58.68 -31.86
C GLY A 79 -48.59 57.98 -31.72
N ASP A 80 -49.70 58.62 -32.08
CA ASP A 80 -51.00 57.96 -32.13
C ASP A 80 -51.14 57.10 -33.40
N LEU A 81 -50.76 55.83 -33.28
CA LEU A 81 -50.89 54.83 -34.35
C LEU A 81 -52.24 54.08 -34.32
N GLN A 82 -53.11 54.32 -33.34
CA GLN A 82 -54.32 53.51 -33.11
C GLN A 82 -55.56 54.11 -33.76
N SER A 83 -55.70 55.44 -33.75
CA SER A 83 -56.92 56.08 -34.26
C SER A 83 -57.07 55.91 -35.79
N PRO A 84 -58.30 55.75 -36.29
CA PRO A 84 -58.55 55.50 -37.71
C PRO A 84 -58.15 56.70 -38.58
N ILE A 85 -57.54 56.41 -39.73
CA ILE A 85 -57.28 57.41 -40.77
C ILE A 85 -58.52 57.45 -41.66
N ALA A 86 -59.27 58.56 -41.65
CA ALA A 86 -60.47 58.73 -42.47
C ALA A 86 -60.15 59.01 -43.95
N HIS A 87 -61.16 58.95 -44.83
CA HIS A 87 -61.08 59.40 -46.23
C HIS A 87 -60.08 58.63 -47.10
N THR A 88 -59.93 57.34 -46.86
CA THR A 88 -59.01 56.43 -47.57
C THR A 88 -59.50 56.06 -48.97
N GLU A 89 -60.81 56.14 -49.14
CA GLU A 89 -61.55 55.87 -50.35
C GLU A 89 -61.50 57.03 -51.36
N PHE A 90 -60.98 58.20 -50.95
CA PHE A 90 -60.84 59.34 -51.84
C PHE A 90 -59.74 59.10 -52.89
N ARG A 91 -59.94 59.65 -54.08
CA ARG A 91 -59.01 59.60 -55.22
C ARG A 91 -58.32 60.94 -55.47
N ASP A 92 -58.65 61.96 -54.69
CA ASP A 92 -58.08 63.30 -54.78
C ASP A 92 -56.77 63.43 -53.96
N CYS A 93 -56.33 64.68 -53.71
CA CYS A 93 -55.13 64.94 -52.92
C CYS A 93 -55.25 64.41 -51.47
N VAL A 94 -56.44 64.51 -50.86
CA VAL A 94 -56.68 64.01 -49.50
C VAL A 94 -56.53 62.49 -49.48
N GLY A 95 -57.13 61.78 -50.44
CA GLY A 95 -57.01 60.34 -50.54
C GLY A 95 -55.59 59.82 -50.79
N ARG A 96 -54.75 60.56 -51.53
CA ARG A 96 -53.33 60.22 -51.71
C ARG A 96 -52.51 60.46 -50.42
N MET A 97 -52.79 61.55 -49.70
CA MET A 97 -52.14 61.85 -48.43
C MET A 97 -52.50 60.82 -47.36
N THR A 98 -53.78 60.49 -47.22
CA THR A 98 -54.25 59.48 -46.25
C THR A 98 -53.66 58.11 -46.53
N LYS A 99 -53.54 57.67 -47.80
CA LYS A 99 -52.82 56.43 -48.16
C LYS A 99 -51.35 56.46 -47.81
N ALA A 100 -50.64 57.56 -48.06
CA ALA A 100 -49.25 57.71 -47.64
C ALA A 100 -49.10 57.65 -46.11
N MET A 101 -50.08 58.17 -45.37
CA MET A 101 -50.12 58.07 -43.91
C MET A 101 -50.32 56.62 -43.41
N PHE A 102 -51.02 55.74 -44.15
CA PHE A 102 -51.06 54.30 -43.83
C PHE A 102 -49.66 53.68 -43.90
N THR A 103 -48.94 53.91 -45.00
CA THR A 103 -47.56 53.44 -45.15
C THR A 103 -46.67 53.98 -44.03
N PHE A 104 -46.82 55.25 -43.67
CA PHE A 104 -46.04 55.85 -42.58
C PHE A 104 -46.36 55.24 -41.21
N ARG A 105 -47.64 55.03 -40.89
CA ARG A 105 -48.09 54.37 -39.66
C ARG A 105 -47.58 52.94 -39.57
N ASP A 106 -47.70 52.17 -40.65
CA ASP A 106 -47.29 50.76 -40.67
C ASP A 106 -45.76 50.64 -40.55
N ASN A 107 -45.01 51.56 -41.17
CA ASN A 107 -43.56 51.67 -40.97
C ASN A 107 -43.19 52.08 -39.54
N ALA A 108 -43.91 53.05 -38.95
CA ALA A 108 -43.70 53.46 -37.57
C ALA A 108 -43.98 52.32 -36.57
N ARG A 109 -45.05 51.55 -36.80
CA ARG A 109 -45.35 50.34 -36.01
C ARG A 109 -44.28 49.28 -36.14
N LYS A 110 -43.85 48.99 -37.37
CA LYS A 110 -42.76 48.05 -37.63
C LYS A 110 -41.44 48.51 -36.97
N GLN A 111 -41.15 49.81 -36.96
CA GLN A 111 -39.95 50.34 -36.29
C GLN A 111 -40.04 50.18 -34.76
N ILE A 112 -41.21 50.37 -34.16
CA ILE A 112 -41.43 50.12 -32.73
C ILE A 112 -41.24 48.64 -32.41
N ASP A 113 -41.85 47.74 -33.20
CA ASP A 113 -41.74 46.30 -33.01
C ASP A 113 -40.27 45.83 -33.14
N LEU A 114 -39.54 46.33 -34.15
CA LEU A 114 -38.11 46.06 -34.33
C LEU A 114 -37.26 46.59 -33.16
N ASN A 115 -37.58 47.77 -32.61
CA ASN A 115 -36.86 48.30 -31.46
C ASN A 115 -37.09 47.46 -30.20
N VAL A 116 -38.33 46.99 -29.97
CA VAL A 116 -38.66 46.09 -28.85
C VAL A 116 -37.95 44.73 -28.99
N GLU A 117 -37.90 44.17 -30.20
CA GLU A 117 -37.12 42.97 -30.49
C GLU A 117 -35.61 43.18 -30.28
N ALA A 118 -35.07 44.32 -30.72
CA ALA A 118 -33.66 44.67 -30.53
C ALA A 118 -33.29 44.84 -29.05
N GLU A 119 -34.15 45.47 -28.25
CA GLU A 119 -33.96 45.59 -26.80
C GLU A 119 -33.98 44.22 -26.11
N ARG A 120 -34.93 43.34 -26.48
CA ARG A 120 -34.99 41.95 -25.99
C ARG A 120 -33.73 41.17 -26.36
N ASN A 121 -33.29 41.24 -27.61
CA ASN A 121 -32.06 40.58 -28.06
C ASN A 121 -30.82 41.12 -27.33
N SER A 122 -30.75 42.44 -27.12
CA SER A 122 -29.65 43.07 -26.37
C SER A 122 -29.61 42.62 -24.90
N ALA A 123 -30.78 42.45 -24.27
CA ALA A 123 -30.86 41.94 -22.90
C ALA A 123 -30.38 40.49 -22.80
N ILE A 124 -30.79 39.62 -23.73
CA ILE A 124 -30.35 38.21 -23.81
C ILE A 124 -28.83 38.13 -24.00
N VAL A 125 -28.27 38.91 -24.94
CA VAL A 125 -26.82 38.93 -25.18
C VAL A 125 -26.06 39.42 -23.94
N ARG A 126 -26.58 40.41 -23.21
CA ARG A 126 -25.99 40.86 -21.94
C ARG A 126 -26.03 39.76 -20.87
N GLY A 127 -27.18 39.12 -20.66
CA GLY A 127 -27.31 38.01 -19.71
C GLY A 127 -26.39 36.83 -20.05
N MET A 128 -26.27 36.48 -21.33
CA MET A 128 -25.32 35.47 -21.79
C MET A 128 -23.86 35.89 -21.55
N THR A 129 -23.53 37.15 -21.80
CA THR A 129 -22.18 37.70 -21.53
C THR A 129 -21.84 37.62 -20.04
N ASP A 130 -22.79 37.93 -19.16
CA ASP A 130 -22.60 37.85 -17.72
C ASP A 130 -22.42 36.40 -17.25
N ASN A 131 -23.19 35.44 -17.78
CA ASN A 131 -23.01 34.02 -17.46
C ASN A 131 -21.69 33.46 -18.01
N LEU A 132 -21.26 33.86 -19.21
CA LEU A 132 -19.93 33.51 -19.73
C LEU A 132 -18.80 34.10 -18.88
N LYS A 133 -18.98 35.31 -18.36
CA LYS A 133 -18.02 35.94 -17.45
C LYS A 133 -17.92 35.19 -16.12
N ARG A 134 -19.05 34.72 -15.57
CA ARG A 134 -19.10 33.86 -14.38
C ARG A 134 -18.42 32.52 -14.65
N LEU A 135 -18.71 31.88 -15.79
CA LEU A 135 -18.05 30.64 -16.22
C LEU A 135 -16.52 30.82 -16.35
N ALA A 136 -16.06 31.93 -16.95
CA ALA A 136 -14.63 32.24 -17.07
C ALA A 136 -13.95 32.48 -15.71
N GLN A 137 -14.71 32.84 -14.68
CA GLN A 137 -14.25 32.95 -13.29
C GLN A 137 -14.33 31.62 -12.53
N GLY A 138 -14.75 30.54 -13.19
CA GLY A 138 -14.88 29.20 -12.60
C GLY A 138 -16.24 28.93 -11.95
N ASP A 139 -17.24 29.80 -12.07
CA ASP A 139 -18.57 29.56 -11.51
C ASP A 139 -19.39 28.64 -12.43
N LEU A 140 -19.41 27.34 -12.12
CA LEU A 140 -20.18 26.33 -12.85
C LEU A 140 -21.64 26.22 -12.36
N THR A 141 -22.06 27.09 -11.43
CA THR A 141 -23.45 27.17 -10.95
C THR A 141 -24.27 28.23 -11.69
N ALA A 142 -23.66 28.93 -12.66
CA ALA A 142 -24.24 30.01 -13.44
C ALA A 142 -25.23 29.54 -14.53
N GLU A 143 -26.21 28.71 -14.15
CA GLU A 143 -27.23 28.22 -15.07
C GLU A 143 -28.18 29.34 -15.53
N ILE A 144 -28.52 29.35 -16.82
CA ILE A 144 -29.53 30.27 -17.35
C ILE A 144 -30.92 29.71 -17.03
N THR A 145 -31.59 30.30 -16.04
CA THR A 145 -32.95 29.95 -15.63
C THR A 145 -34.03 30.79 -16.31
N GLU A 146 -33.64 31.93 -16.90
CA GLU A 146 -34.51 32.85 -17.61
C GLU A 146 -35.15 32.20 -18.86
N ASP A 147 -36.38 32.59 -19.16
CA ASP A 147 -37.11 32.11 -20.33
C ASP A 147 -36.71 32.91 -21.57
N TYR A 148 -36.04 32.24 -22.52
CA TYR A 148 -35.54 32.86 -23.74
C TYR A 148 -36.51 32.60 -24.90
N PRO A 149 -36.68 33.55 -25.84
CA PRO A 149 -37.46 33.34 -27.05
C PRO A 149 -36.98 32.09 -27.80
N ALA A 150 -37.87 31.46 -28.57
CA ALA A 150 -37.57 30.22 -29.29
C ALA A 150 -36.28 30.29 -30.15
N SER A 151 -35.94 31.46 -30.69
CA SER A 151 -34.71 31.69 -31.45
C SER A 151 -33.40 31.53 -30.65
N TYR A 152 -33.46 31.60 -29.31
CA TYR A 152 -32.32 31.47 -28.40
C TYR A 152 -32.46 30.26 -27.44
N ALA A 153 -33.53 29.48 -27.54
CA ALA A 153 -33.77 28.34 -26.67
C ALA A 153 -32.69 27.25 -26.82
N GLU A 154 -32.24 26.99 -28.05
CA GLU A 154 -31.15 26.04 -28.32
C GLU A 154 -29.82 26.51 -27.73
N LEU A 155 -29.52 27.81 -27.81
CA LEU A 155 -28.31 28.39 -27.22
C LEU A 155 -28.32 28.23 -25.70
N ARG A 156 -29.47 28.49 -25.05
CA ARG A 156 -29.65 28.26 -23.61
C ARG A 156 -29.42 26.80 -23.24
N ALA A 157 -30.06 25.89 -23.98
CA ALA A 157 -29.95 24.46 -23.73
C ALA A 157 -28.51 23.95 -23.87
N ASN A 158 -27.82 24.33 -24.95
CA ASN A 158 -26.43 23.94 -25.18
C ASN A 158 -25.48 24.53 -24.13
N PHE A 159 -25.69 25.78 -23.70
CA PHE A 159 -24.90 26.39 -22.63
C PHE A 159 -25.08 25.66 -21.29
N ASN A 160 -26.33 25.41 -20.87
CA ASN A 160 -26.61 24.71 -19.61
C ASN A 160 -26.09 23.25 -19.66
N ALA A 161 -26.22 22.56 -20.81
CA ALA A 161 -25.68 21.22 -20.98
C ALA A 161 -24.14 21.19 -20.90
N ALA A 162 -23.47 22.19 -21.46
CA ALA A 162 -22.01 22.33 -21.33
C ALA A 162 -21.58 22.61 -19.88
N LEU A 163 -22.31 23.46 -19.16
CA LEU A 163 -22.10 23.72 -17.73
C LEU A 163 -22.26 22.45 -16.89
N GLU A 164 -23.32 21.68 -17.15
CA GLU A 164 -23.58 20.41 -16.46
C GLU A 164 -22.44 19.41 -16.70
N SER A 165 -22.03 19.22 -17.96
CA SER A 165 -20.92 18.33 -18.29
C SER A 165 -19.59 18.76 -17.63
N LEU A 166 -19.27 20.06 -17.62
CA LEU A 166 -18.08 20.57 -16.95
C LEU A 166 -18.14 20.35 -15.44
N ARG A 167 -19.31 20.57 -14.83
CA ARG A 167 -19.53 20.36 -13.40
C ARG A 167 -19.36 18.90 -13.01
N ASP A 168 -19.88 17.96 -13.80
CA ASP A 168 -19.72 16.52 -13.56
C ASP A 168 -18.27 16.07 -13.71
N LEU A 169 -17.56 16.60 -14.72
CA LEU A 169 -16.13 16.34 -14.93
C LEU A 169 -15.28 16.85 -13.75
N ILE A 170 -15.47 18.10 -13.33
CA ILE A 170 -14.74 18.67 -12.19
C ILE A 170 -15.11 17.95 -10.88
N GLY A 171 -16.38 17.59 -10.70
CA GLY A 171 -16.83 16.78 -9.57
C GLY A 171 -16.10 15.43 -9.51
N SER A 172 -16.02 14.74 -10.66
CA SER A 172 -15.30 13.48 -10.79
C SER A 172 -13.81 13.64 -10.49
N VAL A 173 -13.16 14.69 -11.00
CA VAL A 173 -11.75 15.00 -10.71
C VAL A 173 -11.53 15.24 -9.22
N ARG A 174 -12.40 15.99 -8.53
CA ARG A 174 -12.32 16.20 -7.07
C ARG A 174 -12.44 14.89 -6.30
N THR A 175 -13.39 14.03 -6.66
CA THR A 175 -13.55 12.73 -6.01
C THR A 175 -12.32 11.85 -6.24
N SER A 176 -11.83 11.75 -7.47
CA SER A 176 -10.62 10.98 -7.79
C SER A 176 -9.39 11.51 -7.04
N ALA A 177 -9.20 12.84 -6.99
CA ALA A 177 -8.13 13.47 -6.23
C ALA A 177 -8.20 13.07 -4.75
N GLN A 178 -9.38 13.17 -4.12
CA GLN A 178 -9.55 12.77 -2.71
C GLN A 178 -9.26 11.28 -2.46
N THR A 179 -9.63 10.41 -3.39
CA THR A 179 -9.30 8.97 -3.31
C THR A 179 -7.80 8.73 -3.40
N ILE A 180 -7.10 9.40 -4.33
CA ILE A 180 -5.64 9.25 -4.48
C ILE A 180 -4.90 9.86 -3.27
N ASP A 181 -5.38 10.98 -2.71
CA ASP A 181 -4.82 11.58 -1.49
C ASP A 181 -4.87 10.58 -0.32
N THR A 182 -6.05 10.01 -0.09
CA THR A 182 -6.26 9.00 0.96
C THR A 182 -5.35 7.79 0.74
N GLY A 183 -5.30 7.26 -0.49
CA GLY A 183 -4.43 6.14 -0.84
C GLY A 183 -2.94 6.45 -0.67
N SER A 184 -2.50 7.68 -0.98
CA SER A 184 -1.11 8.10 -0.82
C SER A 184 -0.71 8.17 0.67
N ILE A 185 -1.61 8.64 1.53
CA ILE A 185 -1.41 8.63 2.99
C ILE A 185 -1.33 7.20 3.53
N GLU A 186 -2.18 6.30 3.04
CA GLU A 186 -2.13 4.88 3.41
C GLU A 186 -0.83 4.21 2.98
N ILE A 187 -0.36 4.46 1.74
CA ILE A 187 0.93 3.96 1.25
C ILE A 187 2.09 4.50 2.10
N ALA A 188 2.07 5.79 2.44
CA ALA A 188 3.10 6.38 3.30
C ALA A 188 3.14 5.71 4.69
N ARG A 189 1.97 5.47 5.31
CA ARG A 189 1.88 4.75 6.60
C ARG A 189 2.35 3.30 6.50
N ALA A 190 1.97 2.61 5.43
CA ALA A 190 2.40 1.23 5.19
C ALA A 190 3.91 1.14 4.96
N SER A 191 4.49 2.12 4.25
CA SER A 191 5.93 2.22 4.03
C SER A 191 6.69 2.47 5.34
N GLU A 192 6.18 3.35 6.20
CA GLU A 192 6.73 3.59 7.55
C GLU A 192 6.68 2.32 8.43
N ASP A 193 5.61 1.54 8.35
CA ASP A 193 5.53 0.26 9.06
C ASP A 193 6.51 -0.78 8.52
N LEU A 194 6.63 -0.87 7.20
CA LEU A 194 7.61 -1.72 6.54
C LEU A 194 9.05 -1.29 6.90
N ALA A 195 9.33 0.00 7.06
CA ALA A 195 10.61 0.54 7.53
C ALA A 195 10.97 -0.04 8.90
N ARG A 196 10.09 0.13 9.90
CA ARG A 196 10.31 -0.37 11.27
C ARG A 196 10.51 -1.89 11.31
N ARG A 197 9.75 -2.64 10.51
CA ARG A 197 9.89 -4.09 10.41
C ARG A 197 11.21 -4.49 9.74
N THR A 198 11.66 -3.73 8.75
CA THR A 198 12.94 -3.95 8.07
C THR A 198 14.11 -3.69 9.03
N GLU A 199 14.04 -2.64 9.84
CA GLU A 199 15.03 -2.36 10.91
C GLU A 199 15.05 -3.46 11.98
N ALA A 200 13.88 -3.91 12.44
CA ALA A 200 13.78 -4.99 13.41
C ALA A 200 14.34 -6.33 12.86
N ASN A 201 14.10 -6.60 11.58
CA ASN A 201 14.67 -7.76 10.89
C ASN A 201 16.19 -7.64 10.77
N ALA A 202 16.72 -6.45 10.46
CA ALA A 202 18.16 -6.23 10.40
C ALA A 202 18.83 -6.51 11.77
N ALA A 203 18.26 -5.98 12.86
CA ALA A 203 18.74 -6.27 14.22
C ALA A 203 18.68 -7.77 14.56
N SER A 204 17.60 -8.45 14.17
CA SER A 204 17.44 -9.90 14.39
C SER A 204 18.46 -10.70 13.57
N LEU A 205 18.78 -10.26 12.34
CA LEU A 205 19.80 -10.87 11.50
C LEU A 205 21.21 -10.68 12.08
N GLU A 206 21.52 -9.51 12.65
CA GLU A 206 22.78 -9.27 13.36
C GLU A 206 22.95 -10.24 14.55
N GLU A 207 21.92 -10.36 15.40
CA GLU A 207 21.96 -11.27 16.55
C GLU A 207 22.09 -12.74 16.11
N THR A 208 21.35 -13.13 15.07
CA THR A 208 21.42 -14.49 14.51
C THR A 208 22.82 -14.77 13.93
N THR A 209 23.41 -13.80 13.24
CA THR A 209 24.78 -13.92 12.69
C THR A 209 25.80 -14.09 13.80
N ALA A 210 25.68 -13.32 14.88
CA ALA A 210 26.54 -13.45 16.05
C ALA A 210 26.41 -14.84 16.70
N ALA A 211 25.17 -15.34 16.85
CA ALA A 211 24.92 -16.68 17.39
C ALA A 211 25.52 -17.78 16.52
N VAL A 212 25.38 -17.69 15.19
CA VAL A 212 25.96 -18.66 14.24
C VAL A 212 27.48 -18.62 14.28
N THR A 213 28.10 -17.43 14.37
CA THR A 213 29.55 -17.29 14.54
C THR A 213 30.03 -17.95 15.83
N GLN A 214 29.30 -17.75 16.94
CA GLN A 214 29.61 -18.41 18.20
C GLN A 214 29.45 -19.93 18.13
N MET A 215 28.48 -20.44 17.37
CA MET A 215 28.32 -21.87 17.11
C MET A 215 29.51 -22.43 16.32
N ASP A 216 29.96 -21.73 15.28
CA ASP A 216 31.14 -22.13 14.48
C ASP A 216 32.41 -22.20 15.35
N GLU A 217 32.64 -21.21 16.22
CA GLU A 217 33.75 -21.23 17.17
C GLU A 217 33.67 -22.38 18.18
N ARG A 218 32.46 -22.68 18.68
CA ARG A 218 32.25 -23.82 19.59
C ARG A 218 32.51 -25.14 18.88
N LEU A 219 32.07 -25.29 17.64
CA LEU A 219 32.34 -26.47 16.82
C LEU A 219 33.85 -26.71 16.62
N LYS A 220 34.59 -25.66 16.24
CA LYS A 220 36.05 -25.74 16.10
C LYS A 220 36.73 -26.21 17.38
N ARG A 221 36.34 -25.63 18.53
CA ARG A 221 36.86 -26.04 19.84
C ARG A 221 36.51 -27.49 20.19
N THR A 222 35.31 -27.96 19.84
CA THR A 222 34.92 -29.36 20.05
C THR A 222 35.74 -30.30 19.18
N ALA A 223 36.02 -29.93 17.92
CA ALA A 223 36.87 -30.70 17.03
C ALA A 223 38.32 -30.80 17.57
N ASP A 224 38.90 -29.69 18.02
CA ASP A 224 40.25 -29.66 18.62
C ASP A 224 40.32 -30.50 19.91
N ALA A 225 39.29 -30.39 20.76
CA ALA A 225 39.18 -31.18 21.98
C ALA A 225 39.05 -32.68 21.69
N ALA A 226 38.28 -33.06 20.67
CA ALA A 226 38.16 -34.44 20.23
C ALA A 226 39.50 -34.97 19.70
N ALA A 227 40.21 -34.21 18.87
CA ALA A 227 41.53 -34.58 18.35
C ALA A 227 42.56 -34.79 19.47
N THR A 228 42.61 -33.86 20.43
CA THR A 228 43.47 -33.99 21.63
C THR A 228 43.11 -35.22 22.46
N THR A 229 41.83 -35.54 22.56
CA THR A 229 41.35 -36.73 23.30
C THR A 229 41.80 -38.02 22.61
N VAL A 230 41.71 -38.09 21.28
CA VAL A 230 42.22 -39.22 20.47
C VAL A 230 43.72 -39.42 20.71
N GLU A 231 44.50 -38.33 20.69
CA GLU A 231 45.95 -38.40 20.93
C GLU A 231 46.27 -38.96 22.32
N ARG A 232 45.57 -38.48 23.36
CA ARG A 232 45.75 -38.98 24.72
C ARG A 232 45.34 -40.44 24.87
N ALA A 233 44.22 -40.84 24.27
CA ALA A 233 43.75 -42.23 24.26
C ALA A 233 44.78 -43.18 23.63
N ASN A 234 45.36 -42.79 22.49
CA ASN A 234 46.45 -43.53 21.85
C ASN A 234 47.67 -43.66 22.77
N GLY A 235 48.05 -42.58 23.45
CA GLY A 235 49.12 -42.60 24.45
C GLY A 235 48.84 -43.57 25.60
N THR A 236 47.60 -43.60 26.11
CA THR A 236 47.17 -44.55 27.15
C THR A 236 47.25 -46.00 26.67
N ILE A 237 46.83 -46.32 25.45
CA ILE A 237 46.97 -47.66 24.87
C ILE A 237 48.44 -48.09 24.85
N GLY A 238 49.35 -47.20 24.43
CA GLY A 238 50.78 -47.49 24.42
C GLY A 238 51.33 -47.84 25.81
N VAL A 239 50.96 -47.08 26.84
CA VAL A 239 51.37 -47.36 28.23
C VAL A 239 50.78 -48.68 28.73
N VAL A 240 49.51 -48.96 28.42
CA VAL A 240 48.84 -50.21 28.82
C VAL A 240 49.47 -51.42 28.15
N GLN A 241 49.84 -51.33 26.86
CA GLN A 241 50.56 -52.42 26.17
C GLN A 241 51.89 -52.75 26.87
N VAL A 242 52.69 -51.74 27.21
CA VAL A 242 53.93 -51.94 27.98
C VAL A 242 53.63 -52.58 29.34
N GLY A 243 52.57 -52.14 30.03
CA GLY A 243 52.15 -52.74 31.30
C GLY A 243 51.78 -54.23 31.19
N ARG A 244 51.14 -54.63 30.09
CA ARG A 244 50.80 -56.04 29.81
C ARG A 244 52.03 -56.89 29.49
N GLU A 245 52.99 -56.35 28.73
CA GLU A 245 54.28 -57.02 28.48
C GLU A 245 55.02 -57.30 29.79
N ILE A 246 55.02 -56.35 30.73
CA ILE A 246 55.61 -56.52 32.07
C ILE A 246 54.86 -57.58 32.87
N ALA A 247 53.52 -57.59 32.83
CA ALA A 247 52.72 -58.59 33.52
C ALA A 247 52.96 -60.01 32.98
N ASP A 248 53.06 -60.17 31.65
CA ASP A 248 53.38 -61.43 31.00
C ASP A 248 54.78 -61.94 31.39
N ASP A 249 55.78 -61.04 31.40
CA ASP A 249 57.13 -61.38 31.85
C ASP A 249 57.17 -61.79 33.33
N ALA A 250 56.40 -61.13 34.19
CA ALA A 250 56.26 -61.48 35.59
C ALA A 250 55.63 -62.86 35.78
N VAL A 251 54.55 -63.20 35.05
CA VAL A 251 53.93 -64.53 35.07
C VAL A 251 54.93 -65.60 34.61
N ARG A 252 55.65 -65.35 33.51
CA ARG A 252 56.68 -66.27 33.00
C ARG A 252 57.79 -66.49 34.01
N THR A 253 58.26 -65.42 34.67
CA THR A 253 59.30 -65.49 35.69
C THR A 253 58.82 -66.28 36.91
N MET A 254 57.61 -66.00 37.40
CA MET A 254 57.01 -66.76 38.51
C MET A 254 56.79 -68.23 38.16
N GLY A 255 56.43 -68.55 36.91
CA GLY A 255 56.37 -69.91 36.41
C GLY A 255 57.72 -70.64 36.53
N ARG A 256 58.82 -69.97 36.16
CA ARG A 256 60.18 -70.51 36.34
C ARG A 256 60.56 -70.68 37.82
N VAL A 257 60.14 -69.76 38.69
CA VAL A 257 60.37 -69.88 40.14
C VAL A 257 59.58 -71.06 40.71
N SER A 258 58.33 -71.26 40.29
CA SER A 258 57.49 -72.41 40.67
C SER A 258 58.12 -73.73 40.23
N GLU A 259 58.62 -73.82 39.00
CA GLU A 259 59.35 -74.99 38.47
C GLU A 259 60.62 -75.25 39.32
N GLY A 260 61.38 -74.20 39.64
CA GLY A 260 62.54 -74.29 40.52
C GLY A 260 62.20 -74.79 41.92
N ALA A 261 61.09 -74.32 42.50
CA ALA A 261 60.61 -74.78 43.79
C ALA A 261 60.21 -76.27 43.78
N LYS A 262 59.59 -76.78 42.69
CA LYS A 262 59.35 -78.23 42.52
C LYS A 262 60.64 -79.03 42.43
N GLY A 263 61.66 -78.49 41.74
CA GLY A 263 62.99 -79.08 41.69
C GLY A 263 63.63 -79.19 43.07
N ILE A 264 63.57 -78.13 43.88
CA ILE A 264 64.07 -78.13 45.26
C ILE A 264 63.31 -79.15 46.12
N ASP A 265 62.00 -79.29 45.95
CA ASP A 265 61.21 -80.27 46.72
C ASP A 265 61.69 -81.71 46.47
N THR A 266 62.06 -82.02 45.23
CA THR A 266 62.65 -83.32 44.85
C THR A 266 64.00 -83.55 45.55
N VAL A 267 64.81 -82.50 45.69
CA VAL A 267 66.09 -82.57 46.42
C VAL A 267 65.86 -82.80 47.91
N ILE A 268 64.88 -82.12 48.52
CA ILE A 268 64.53 -82.33 49.93
C ILE A 268 64.03 -83.75 50.16
N GLU A 269 63.22 -84.31 49.25
CA GLU A 269 62.81 -85.72 49.30
C GLU A 269 64.02 -86.67 49.31
N GLY A 270 65.01 -86.38 48.48
CA GLY A 270 66.25 -87.14 48.42
C GLY A 270 67.03 -87.06 49.74
N LEU A 271 67.13 -85.87 50.34
CA LEU A 271 67.80 -85.67 51.62
C LEU A 271 67.11 -86.41 52.77
N ASP A 272 65.78 -86.38 52.82
CA ASP A 272 64.98 -87.12 53.82
C ASP A 272 65.21 -88.63 53.69
N LYS A 273 65.21 -89.16 52.46
CA LYS A 273 65.55 -90.57 52.18
C LYS A 273 66.98 -90.94 52.61
N ILE A 274 67.96 -90.06 52.36
CA ILE A 274 69.36 -90.27 52.77
C ILE A 274 69.47 -90.26 54.30
N ALA A 275 68.80 -89.32 54.98
CA ALA A 275 68.78 -89.23 56.43
C ALA A 275 68.15 -90.49 57.06
N PHE A 276 67.03 -90.97 56.51
CA PHE A 276 66.40 -92.23 56.91
C PHE A 276 67.32 -93.43 56.76
N GLN A 277 67.96 -93.58 55.59
CA GLN A 277 68.92 -94.65 55.34
C GLN A 277 70.11 -94.59 56.30
N THR A 278 70.61 -93.38 56.59
CA THR A 278 71.71 -93.15 57.54
C THR A 278 71.33 -93.54 58.96
N ARG A 279 70.09 -93.22 59.39
CA ARG A 279 69.55 -93.64 60.69
C ARG A 279 69.45 -95.16 60.80
N VAL A 280 68.94 -95.83 59.76
CA VAL A 280 68.84 -97.30 59.73
C VAL A 280 70.22 -97.95 59.78
N LEU A 281 71.19 -97.44 59.02
CA LEU A 281 72.59 -97.89 59.06
C LEU A 281 73.22 -97.71 60.45
N ALA A 282 73.02 -96.54 61.06
CA ALA A 282 73.51 -96.24 62.40
C ALA A 282 72.88 -97.15 63.47
N MET A 283 71.58 -97.42 63.37
CA MET A 283 70.88 -98.36 64.25
C MET A 283 71.45 -99.78 64.14
N ASN A 284 71.68 -100.25 62.90
CA ASN A 284 72.32 -101.55 62.66
C ASN A 284 73.74 -101.60 63.25
N ALA A 285 74.51 -100.51 63.11
CA ALA A 285 75.85 -100.40 63.69
C ALA A 285 75.84 -100.39 65.23
N ALA A 286 74.87 -99.71 65.85
CA ALA A 286 74.69 -99.70 67.32
C ALA A 286 74.36 -101.11 67.85
N VAL A 287 73.52 -101.86 67.14
CA VAL A 287 73.19 -103.26 67.48
C VAL A 287 74.42 -104.16 67.39
N GLU A 288 75.22 -104.05 66.33
CA GLU A 288 76.43 -104.86 66.15
C GLU A 288 77.53 -104.49 67.17
N ALA A 289 77.65 -103.20 67.50
CA ALA A 289 78.53 -102.72 68.55
C ALA A 289 78.12 -103.26 69.94
N GLY A 290 76.82 -103.37 70.21
CA GLY A 290 76.28 -104.02 71.41
C GLY A 290 76.60 -105.51 71.48
N ARG A 291 76.64 -106.22 70.34
CA ARG A 291 77.06 -107.63 70.26
C ARG A 291 78.55 -107.84 70.54
N ALA A 292 79.39 -106.85 70.25
CA ALA A 292 80.84 -106.90 70.48
C ALA A 292 81.27 -106.64 71.94
N GLY A 293 80.33 -106.36 72.86
CA GLY A 293 80.61 -106.20 74.29
C GLY A 293 81.50 -104.98 74.62
N GLU A 294 82.45 -105.14 75.55
CA GLU A 294 83.36 -104.07 76.00
C GLU A 294 84.23 -103.50 74.85
N ALA A 295 84.59 -104.31 73.84
CA ALA A 295 85.37 -103.86 72.69
C ALA A 295 84.58 -102.94 71.73
N GLY A 296 83.25 -103.01 71.74
CA GLY A 296 82.35 -102.25 70.86
C GLY A 296 81.86 -100.92 71.43
N ARG A 297 82.14 -100.59 72.70
CA ARG A 297 81.60 -99.40 73.39
C ARG A 297 81.85 -98.09 72.65
N GLY A 298 83.05 -97.89 72.10
CA GLY A 298 83.39 -96.69 71.33
C GLY A 298 82.59 -96.57 70.02
N PHE A 299 82.36 -97.70 69.34
CA PHE A 299 81.54 -97.75 68.13
C PHE A 299 80.05 -97.52 68.41
N ALA A 300 79.54 -98.03 69.54
CA ALA A 300 78.15 -97.80 69.95
C ALA A 300 77.87 -96.30 70.16
N VAL A 301 78.77 -95.57 70.83
CA VAL A 301 78.62 -94.12 71.04
C VAL A 301 78.63 -93.35 69.72
N VAL A 302 79.51 -93.71 68.77
CA VAL A 302 79.54 -93.09 67.44
C VAL A 302 78.26 -93.40 66.67
N ALA A 303 77.77 -94.64 66.72
CA ALA A 303 76.53 -95.04 66.07
C ALA A 303 75.31 -94.28 66.61
N ASP A 304 75.21 -94.10 67.93
CA ASP A 304 74.16 -93.28 68.56
C ASP A 304 74.25 -91.81 68.13
N LEU A 305 75.46 -91.25 68.04
CA LEU A 305 75.68 -89.87 67.58
C LEU A 305 75.27 -89.69 66.11
N VAL A 306 75.60 -90.65 65.24
CA VAL A 306 75.21 -90.65 63.82
C VAL A 306 73.70 -90.81 63.69
N SER A 307 73.07 -91.67 64.48
CA SER A 307 71.61 -91.84 64.50
C SER A 307 70.90 -90.56 64.94
N ALA A 308 71.40 -89.90 65.98
CA ALA A 308 70.89 -88.61 66.44
C ALA A 308 71.04 -87.49 65.39
N LEU A 309 72.18 -87.45 64.68
CA LEU A 309 72.41 -86.50 63.59
C LEU A 309 71.48 -86.77 62.39
N ALA A 310 71.22 -88.04 62.08
CA ALA A 310 70.31 -88.45 61.04
C ALA A 310 68.85 -88.05 61.35
N MET A 311 68.37 -88.27 62.58
CA MET A 311 67.05 -87.80 63.02
C MET A 311 66.93 -86.28 62.94
N ARG A 312 67.97 -85.55 63.36
CA ARG A 312 67.99 -84.09 63.23
C ARG A 312 67.94 -83.66 61.77
N SER A 313 68.59 -84.39 60.87
CA SER A 313 68.56 -84.12 59.42
C SER A 313 67.18 -84.38 58.80
N GLU A 314 66.48 -85.45 59.20
CA GLU A 314 65.07 -85.70 58.82
C GLU A 314 64.17 -84.53 59.28
N GLU A 315 64.33 -84.06 60.52
CA GLU A 315 63.52 -82.97 61.06
C GLU A 315 63.75 -81.64 60.32
N GLU A 316 65.01 -81.30 60.04
CA GLU A 316 65.35 -80.10 59.25
C GLU A 316 64.87 -80.22 57.79
N ALA A 317 64.95 -81.41 57.18
CA ALA A 317 64.40 -81.66 55.84
C ALA A 317 62.88 -81.45 55.82
N LYS A 318 62.17 -81.94 56.84
CA LYS A 318 60.72 -81.73 56.98
C LYS A 318 60.36 -80.25 57.12
N ARG A 319 61.06 -79.49 57.97
CA ARG A 319 60.85 -78.04 58.11
C ARG A 319 61.12 -77.30 56.79
N ALA A 320 62.19 -77.66 56.08
CA ALA A 320 62.50 -77.08 54.78
C ALA A 320 61.39 -77.35 53.76
N ARG A 321 60.82 -78.57 53.75
CA ARG A 321 59.68 -78.94 52.89
C ARG A 321 58.41 -78.16 53.24
N GLU A 322 58.09 -78.00 54.51
CA GLU A 322 56.96 -77.19 54.97
C GLU A 322 57.10 -75.72 54.49
N GLN A 323 58.29 -75.12 54.67
CA GLN A 323 58.55 -73.76 54.22
C GLN A 323 58.53 -73.62 52.69
N LEU A 324 58.99 -74.63 51.96
CA LEU A 324 58.92 -74.67 50.50
C LEU A 324 57.48 -74.80 50.00
N THR A 325 56.63 -75.56 50.69
CA THR A 325 55.20 -75.70 50.37
C THR A 325 54.50 -74.35 50.52
N ALA A 326 54.71 -73.64 51.63
CA ALA A 326 54.19 -72.29 51.81
C ALA A 326 54.68 -71.32 50.71
N THR A 327 55.96 -71.42 50.32
CA THR A 327 56.51 -70.62 49.21
C THR A 327 55.84 -70.93 47.88
N GLN A 328 55.51 -72.20 47.59
CA GLN A 328 54.78 -72.58 46.38
C GLN A 328 53.36 -72.03 46.36
N GLU A 329 52.66 -72.03 47.50
CA GLU A 329 51.34 -71.40 47.65
C GLU A 329 51.41 -69.90 47.39
N ASP A 330 52.40 -69.20 47.97
CA ASP A 330 52.62 -67.76 47.76
C ASP A 330 52.89 -67.44 46.27
N ILE A 331 53.70 -68.25 45.58
CA ILE A 331 53.95 -68.08 44.13
C ILE A 331 52.65 -68.26 43.34
N GLY A 332 51.84 -69.28 43.68
CA GLY A 332 50.54 -69.51 43.03
C GLY A 332 49.60 -68.32 43.20
N ALA A 333 49.51 -67.77 44.42
CA ALA A 333 48.73 -66.58 44.71
C ALA A 333 49.26 -65.34 43.93
N ALA A 334 50.57 -65.18 43.83
CA ALA A 334 51.20 -64.09 43.08
C ALA A 334 50.89 -64.18 41.58
N VAL A 335 51.01 -65.36 40.96
CA VAL A 335 50.63 -65.58 39.56
C VAL A 335 49.16 -65.20 39.35
N HIS A 336 48.28 -65.69 40.22
CA HIS A 336 46.84 -65.43 40.11
C HIS A 336 46.50 -63.94 40.25
N ALA A 337 47.24 -63.20 41.08
CA ALA A 337 47.11 -61.75 41.21
C ALA A 337 47.58 -61.02 39.94
N VAL A 338 48.72 -61.41 39.36
CA VAL A 338 49.24 -60.78 38.13
C VAL A 338 48.34 -61.07 36.93
N THR A 339 47.79 -62.27 36.80
CA THR A 339 46.81 -62.58 35.73
C THR A 339 45.56 -61.71 35.83
N ARG A 340 45.09 -61.40 37.05
CA ARG A 340 43.98 -60.45 37.24
C ARG A 340 44.35 -59.03 36.81
N VAL A 341 45.61 -58.62 37.02
CA VAL A 341 46.11 -57.33 36.52
C VAL A 341 46.13 -57.32 34.99
N ASP A 342 46.61 -58.37 34.34
CA ASP A 342 46.60 -58.45 32.86
C ASP A 342 45.17 -58.37 32.30
N SER A 343 44.21 -59.08 32.91
CA SER A 343 42.80 -58.99 32.52
C SER A 343 42.26 -57.56 32.65
N ALA A 344 42.53 -56.87 33.76
CA ALA A 344 42.08 -55.50 33.96
C ALA A 344 42.72 -54.53 32.95
N LEU A 345 43.98 -54.75 32.57
CA LEU A 345 44.64 -53.99 31.51
C LEU A 345 44.03 -54.27 30.14
N ALA A 346 43.62 -55.50 29.85
CA ALA A 346 42.91 -55.85 28.61
C ALA A 346 41.53 -55.20 28.52
N ASP A 347 40.80 -55.12 29.64
CA ASP A 347 39.53 -54.39 29.71
C ASP A 347 39.71 -52.90 29.41
N ILE A 348 40.77 -52.27 29.94
CA ILE A 348 41.10 -50.86 29.63
C ILE A 348 41.33 -50.66 28.13
N VAL A 349 42.04 -51.57 27.44
CA VAL A 349 42.23 -51.48 25.98
C VAL A 349 40.89 -51.50 25.24
N THR A 350 39.97 -52.36 25.68
CA THR A 350 38.63 -52.47 25.10
C THR A 350 37.83 -51.19 25.30
N ASP A 351 37.84 -50.63 26.52
CA ASP A 351 37.14 -49.39 26.85
C ASP A 351 37.70 -48.19 26.06
N VAL A 352 39.03 -48.07 25.94
CA VAL A 352 39.64 -47.03 25.11
C VAL A 352 39.30 -47.21 23.62
N GLY A 353 39.15 -48.45 23.16
CA GLY A 353 38.60 -48.75 21.83
C GLY A 353 37.19 -48.19 21.62
N GLN A 354 36.32 -48.29 22.63
CA GLN A 354 34.98 -47.68 22.57
C GLN A 354 35.06 -46.14 22.55
N VAL A 355 36.00 -45.54 23.31
CA VAL A 355 36.25 -44.10 23.25
C VAL A 355 36.64 -43.64 21.85
N HIS A 356 37.48 -44.39 21.13
CA HIS A 356 37.79 -44.09 19.73
C HIS A 356 36.56 -44.11 18.82
N ALA A 357 35.67 -45.10 18.98
CA ALA A 357 34.45 -45.19 18.18
C ALA A 357 33.53 -43.99 18.42
N LEU A 358 33.37 -43.56 19.68
CA LEU A 358 32.59 -42.36 20.03
C LEU A 358 33.20 -41.08 19.43
N LEU A 359 34.52 -40.92 19.49
CA LEU A 359 35.22 -39.77 18.92
C LEU A 359 35.13 -39.73 17.39
N ALA A 360 35.13 -40.89 16.72
CA ALA A 360 34.87 -40.97 15.28
C ALA A 360 33.46 -40.47 14.94
N GLY A 361 32.45 -40.90 15.71
CA GLY A 361 31.08 -40.39 15.59
C GLY A 361 30.99 -38.87 15.79
N MET A 362 31.66 -38.33 16.82
CA MET A 362 31.71 -36.88 17.06
C MET A 362 32.37 -36.11 15.90
N ALA A 363 33.37 -36.69 15.24
CA ALA A 363 34.01 -36.06 14.09
C ALA A 363 33.05 -35.98 12.88
N ASP A 364 32.25 -37.02 12.65
CA ASP A 364 31.25 -37.02 11.60
C ASP A 364 30.10 -36.05 11.90
N ASP A 365 29.63 -36.00 13.14
CA ASP A 365 28.64 -35.01 13.61
C ASP A 365 29.15 -33.58 13.44
N ASN A 366 30.41 -33.31 13.79
CA ASN A 366 31.03 -31.99 13.61
C ASN A 366 31.10 -31.58 12.13
N ARG A 367 31.41 -32.51 11.21
CA ARG A 367 31.40 -32.23 9.77
C ARG A 367 30.00 -31.90 9.27
N ALA A 368 28.99 -32.67 9.70
CA ALA A 368 27.60 -32.43 9.35
C ALA A 368 27.12 -31.06 9.88
N GLN A 369 27.42 -30.74 11.14
CA GLN A 369 27.08 -29.45 11.74
C GLN A 369 27.80 -28.27 11.07
N SER A 370 29.07 -28.43 10.69
CA SER A 370 29.81 -27.39 9.96
C SER A 370 29.17 -27.10 8.58
N SER A 371 28.75 -28.14 7.86
CA SER A 371 28.01 -27.98 6.61
C SER A 371 26.70 -27.23 6.82
N ALA A 372 25.92 -27.61 7.82
CA ALA A 372 24.66 -26.95 8.17
C ALA A 372 24.85 -25.47 8.54
N ILE A 373 25.90 -25.16 9.31
CA ILE A 373 26.24 -23.76 9.65
C ILE A 373 26.62 -22.96 8.40
N SER A 374 27.34 -23.56 7.45
CA SER A 374 27.67 -22.90 6.18
C SER A 374 26.42 -22.58 5.36
N GLU A 375 25.47 -23.50 5.29
CA GLU A 375 24.17 -23.29 4.62
C GLU A 375 23.35 -22.20 5.32
N ILE A 376 23.29 -22.21 6.66
CA ILE A 376 22.63 -21.17 7.46
C ILE A 376 23.27 -19.80 7.20
N SER A 377 24.60 -19.73 7.17
CA SER A 377 25.33 -18.48 6.89
C SER A 377 25.00 -17.93 5.50
N GLN A 378 24.91 -18.79 4.49
CA GLN A 378 24.50 -18.39 3.14
C GLN A 378 23.05 -17.88 3.11
N ALA A 379 22.13 -18.55 3.82
CA ALA A 379 20.74 -18.13 3.94
C ALA A 379 20.60 -16.77 4.63
N ILE A 380 21.34 -16.54 5.72
CA ILE A 380 21.41 -15.24 6.40
C ILE A 380 21.92 -14.16 5.44
N GLY A 381 22.97 -14.43 4.65
CA GLY A 381 23.46 -13.49 3.65
C GLY A 381 22.44 -13.16 2.54
N ALA A 382 21.55 -14.10 2.19
CA ALA A 382 20.44 -13.82 1.29
C ALA A 382 19.33 -12.97 1.96
N MET A 383 19.03 -13.23 3.23
CA MET A 383 18.08 -12.44 4.01
C MET A 383 18.57 -11.00 4.24
N ASP A 384 19.86 -10.79 4.46
CA ASP A 384 20.47 -9.47 4.58
C ASP A 384 20.29 -8.66 3.29
N ARG A 385 20.61 -9.25 2.12
CA ARG A 385 20.35 -8.60 0.82
C ARG A 385 18.88 -8.24 0.63
N ALA A 386 17.96 -9.15 0.97
CA ALA A 386 16.53 -8.87 0.89
C ALA A 386 16.08 -7.76 1.84
N THR A 387 16.67 -7.70 3.05
CA THR A 387 16.42 -6.64 4.04
C THR A 387 16.89 -5.28 3.52
N GLN A 388 18.07 -5.21 2.91
CA GLN A 388 18.58 -3.99 2.27
C GLN A 388 17.71 -3.56 1.07
N GLN A 389 17.24 -4.50 0.26
CA GLN A 389 16.30 -4.21 -0.83
C GLN A 389 14.97 -3.68 -0.30
N ASN A 390 14.44 -4.24 0.79
CA ASN A 390 13.24 -3.72 1.44
C ASN A 390 13.44 -2.29 1.94
N ALA A 391 14.60 -1.97 2.52
CA ALA A 391 14.92 -0.61 2.96
C ALA A 391 14.92 0.37 1.78
N ALA A 392 15.55 0.01 0.66
CA ALA A 392 15.53 0.81 -0.56
C ALA A 392 14.10 0.99 -1.13
N MET A 393 13.30 -0.09 -1.17
CA MET A 393 11.91 -0.02 -1.63
C MET A 393 11.04 0.85 -0.72
N VAL A 394 11.28 0.84 0.59
CA VAL A 394 10.60 1.70 1.56
C VAL A 394 10.90 3.17 1.30
N GLU A 395 12.16 3.52 1.06
CA GLU A 395 12.54 4.89 0.71
C GLU A 395 11.88 5.34 -0.60
N GLU A 396 11.94 4.52 -1.64
CA GLU A 396 11.33 4.80 -2.95
C GLU A 396 9.81 4.94 -2.84
N SER A 397 9.13 4.01 -2.16
CA SER A 397 7.67 4.02 -1.98
C SER A 397 7.22 5.23 -1.17
N SER A 398 7.98 5.58 -0.12
CA SER A 398 7.71 6.77 0.69
C SER A 398 7.92 8.08 -0.09
N ALA A 399 8.89 8.11 -1.00
CA ALA A 399 9.11 9.26 -1.89
C ALA A 399 8.00 9.37 -2.94
N ALA A 400 7.63 8.25 -3.56
CA ALA A 400 6.53 8.18 -4.54
C ALA A 400 5.19 8.61 -3.94
N ALA A 401 4.86 8.13 -2.74
CA ALA A 401 3.64 8.52 -2.02
C ALA A 401 3.61 10.02 -1.71
N ARG A 402 4.75 10.62 -1.30
CA ARG A 402 4.87 12.07 -1.06
C ARG A 402 4.69 12.88 -2.35
N ASN A 403 5.27 12.43 -3.45
CA ASN A 403 5.11 13.09 -4.75
C ASN A 403 3.65 13.02 -5.22
N LEU A 404 3.01 11.85 -5.11
CA LEU A 404 1.58 11.69 -5.42
C LEU A 404 0.70 12.62 -4.58
N ALA A 405 0.93 12.70 -3.27
CA ALA A 405 0.20 13.62 -2.41
C ALA A 405 0.37 15.09 -2.84
N SER A 406 1.57 15.50 -3.26
CA SER A 406 1.83 16.86 -3.77
C SER A 406 1.12 17.13 -5.11
N GLU A 407 1.14 16.18 -6.03
CA GLU A 407 0.44 16.30 -7.33
C GLU A 407 -1.08 16.38 -7.13
N VAL A 408 -1.62 15.54 -6.24
CA VAL A 408 -3.04 15.54 -5.90
C VAL A 408 -3.46 16.83 -5.19
N ALA A 409 -2.62 17.37 -4.30
CA ALA A 409 -2.88 18.67 -3.67
C ALA A 409 -2.96 19.78 -4.72
N SER A 410 -2.08 19.75 -5.72
CA SER A 410 -2.08 20.70 -6.85
C SER A 410 -3.33 20.55 -7.72
N LEU A 411 -3.71 19.32 -8.06
CA LEU A 411 -4.93 19.02 -8.82
C LEU A 411 -6.20 19.47 -8.07
N SER A 412 -6.25 19.22 -6.76
CA SER A 412 -7.35 19.64 -5.89
C SER A 412 -7.43 21.17 -5.80
N ALA A 413 -6.29 21.86 -5.71
CA ALA A 413 -6.25 23.32 -5.73
C ALA A 413 -6.76 23.89 -7.06
N GLU A 414 -6.36 23.32 -8.20
CA GLU A 414 -6.86 23.79 -9.51
C GLU A 414 -8.36 23.50 -9.67
N ALA A 415 -8.82 22.31 -9.27
CA ALA A 415 -10.24 21.96 -9.29
C ALA A 415 -11.08 22.84 -8.33
N SER A 416 -10.49 23.31 -7.22
CA SER A 416 -11.17 24.19 -6.26
C SER A 416 -11.45 25.60 -6.79
N ARG A 417 -10.78 26.02 -7.88
CA ARG A 417 -11.10 27.27 -8.58
C ARG A 417 -12.48 27.22 -9.22
N PHE A 418 -12.99 26.03 -9.51
CA PHE A 418 -14.29 25.82 -10.09
C PHE A 418 -15.34 25.60 -8.99
N THR A 419 -16.37 26.43 -8.98
CA THR A 419 -17.51 26.31 -8.08
C THR A 419 -18.52 25.35 -8.69
N VAL A 420 -18.57 24.12 -8.16
CA VAL A 420 -19.46 23.02 -8.62
C VAL A 420 -20.68 22.78 -7.72
N GLU A 421 -20.70 23.36 -6.52
CA GLU A 421 -21.83 23.33 -5.59
C GLU A 421 -22.34 24.75 -5.37
N GLU A 422 -23.66 24.94 -5.40
CA GLU A 422 -24.26 26.18 -4.89
C GLU A 422 -23.91 26.28 -3.39
N ALA A 423 -23.21 27.34 -2.98
CA ALA A 423 -22.93 27.63 -1.57
C ALA A 423 -24.21 27.82 -0.71
N ALA A 424 -25.41 27.67 -1.29
CA ALA A 424 -26.71 27.83 -0.67
C ALA A 424 -27.19 26.63 0.18
N GLY A 425 -26.61 25.43 0.04
CA GLY A 425 -27.10 24.23 0.73
C GLY A 425 -26.62 24.01 2.18
N ARG A 426 -25.45 24.51 2.57
CA ARG A 426 -24.87 24.25 3.91
C ARG A 426 -25.28 25.26 4.99
N ARG A 427 -25.87 26.41 4.64
CA ARG A 427 -26.28 27.44 5.61
C ARG A 427 -27.69 27.24 6.19
N SER A 428 -28.53 26.38 5.60
CA SER A 428 -29.91 26.16 6.04
C SER A 428 -30.08 25.01 7.06
N MET A 429 -29.13 24.07 7.14
CA MET A 429 -29.19 22.98 8.14
C MET A 429 -28.81 23.45 9.55
N THR A 430 -27.89 24.40 9.71
CA THR A 430 -27.56 24.96 11.02
C THR A 430 -28.66 25.88 11.57
N ALA A 431 -29.43 26.56 10.71
CA ALA A 431 -30.55 27.40 11.13
C ALA A 431 -31.81 26.59 11.52
N ARG A 432 -32.06 25.43 10.89
CA ARG A 432 -33.20 24.56 11.26
C ARG A 432 -32.99 23.73 12.53
N GLN A 433 -31.74 23.52 12.94
CA GLN A 433 -31.43 22.88 14.23
C GLN A 433 -31.55 23.83 15.42
N ALA A 434 -31.37 25.14 15.21
CA ALA A 434 -31.53 26.16 16.25
C ALA A 434 -33.00 26.51 16.57
N LEU A 435 -33.94 26.25 15.66
CA LEU A 435 -35.37 26.55 15.86
C LEU A 435 -36.19 25.39 16.46
N ARG A 436 -35.55 24.27 16.81
CA ARG A 436 -36.18 23.10 17.46
C ARG A 436 -35.84 22.95 18.95
N VAL A 437 -35.14 23.93 19.53
CA VAL A 437 -34.70 23.93 20.95
C VAL A 437 -35.18 25.19 21.70
N VAL A 438 -36.32 25.75 21.30
CA VAL A 438 -37.10 26.72 22.09
C VAL A 438 -38.54 26.26 22.05
#